data_AF-M4F9U4-F1
#
_entry.id   AF-M4F9U4-F1
#
_cell.length_a   1.000
_cell.length_b   1.000
_cell.length_c   1.000
_cell.angle_alpha   90.00
_cell.angle_beta   90.00
_cell.angle_gamma   90.00
#
_symmetry.space_group_name_H-M   'P 1'
#
loop_
_entity.id
_entity.type
_entity.pdbx_description
1 polymer ?
#
loop_
_entity_poly.entity_id
_entity_poly.type
_entity_poly.pdbx_seq_one_letter_code
_entity_poly.pdbx_strand_id
1 'polypeptide(L)'
;MFLPASFSEQDGGEVVKKKAFVPPPRFMNIDEARELHIRVERRRDPMTGDYFENIGGILFKDGFMYKAVSLKSIIAQNCRGWI
;
A
#
# COMPACT_ATOMS: atom_id res chain seq x y z
N MET A 1 33.13 -5.25 29.99
CA MET A 1 32.15 -4.13 29.93
C MET A 1 32.88 -2.95 29.31
N PHE A 2 32.60 -2.36 28.14
CA PHE A 2 31.67 -2.55 27.02
C PHE A 2 32.41 -1.98 25.79
N LEU A 3 32.41 -2.66 24.64
CA LEU A 3 32.84 -2.08 23.35
C LEU A 3 31.67 -1.28 22.76
N PRO A 4 31.83 -0.02 22.30
CA PRO A 4 30.87 0.57 21.40
C PRO A 4 31.06 -0.05 20.02
N ALA A 5 30.10 -0.87 19.58
CA ALA A 5 30.05 -1.32 18.20
C ALA A 5 29.68 -0.13 17.32
N SER A 6 30.60 0.24 16.43
CA SER A 6 30.38 1.14 15.31
C SER A 6 29.30 0.56 14.39
N PHE A 7 28.25 1.33 14.10
CA PHE A 7 27.34 1.02 13.00
C PHE A 7 27.71 1.95 11.85
N SER A 8 28.61 1.48 11.00
CA SER A 8 28.94 2.10 9.71
C SER A 8 28.03 1.54 8.62
N GLU A 9 27.38 2.45 7.90
CA GLU A 9 26.65 2.35 6.62
C GLU A 9 26.76 0.99 5.90
N GLN A 10 25.62 0.34 5.67
CA GLN A 10 25.53 -0.74 4.68
C GLN A 10 24.56 -0.34 3.56
N ASP A 11 25.21 -0.11 2.42
CA ASP A 11 24.77 -0.45 1.08
C ASP A 11 23.35 -0.05 0.67
N GLY A 12 23.31 0.96 -0.20
CA GLY A 12 22.28 1.11 -1.20
C GLY A 12 22.15 -0.17 -2.03
N GLY A 13 21.32 -1.08 -1.52
CA GLY A 13 20.80 -2.19 -2.28
C GLY A 13 19.91 -1.62 -3.37
N GLU A 14 20.44 -1.55 -4.58
CA GLU A 14 19.65 -1.47 -5.79
C GLU A 14 18.67 -2.65 -5.75
N VAL A 15 17.46 -2.39 -5.25
CA VAL A 15 16.38 -3.35 -5.28
C VAL A 15 16.08 -3.54 -6.76
N VAL A 16 16.70 -4.57 -7.35
CA VAL A 16 16.33 -5.13 -8.64
C VAL A 16 14.83 -5.30 -8.57
N LYS A 17 14.12 -4.38 -9.22
CA LYS A 17 12.67 -4.41 -9.34
C LYS A 17 12.38 -5.60 -10.24
N LYS A 18 12.43 -6.82 -9.66
CA LYS A 18 11.76 -7.99 -10.20
C LYS A 18 10.40 -7.45 -10.62
N LYS A 19 10.10 -7.50 -11.91
CA LYS A 19 8.77 -7.15 -12.41
C LYS A 19 7.83 -8.06 -11.63
N ALA A 20 7.27 -7.53 -10.55
CA ALA A 20 6.42 -8.27 -9.66
C ALA A 20 5.31 -8.79 -10.57
N PHE A 21 4.98 -10.06 -10.46
CA PHE A 21 3.81 -10.57 -11.14
C PHE A 21 2.63 -9.75 -10.63
N VAL A 22 2.15 -8.82 -11.45
CA VAL A 22 1.03 -7.96 -11.10
C VAL A 22 -0.21 -8.72 -11.50
N PRO A 23 -1.05 -9.17 -10.54
CA PRO A 23 -2.30 -9.81 -10.89
C PRO A 23 -3.16 -8.85 -11.71
N PRO A 24 -4.07 -9.36 -12.56
CA PRO A 24 -5.06 -8.54 -13.24
C PRO A 24 -5.75 -7.60 -12.24
N PRO A 25 -5.96 -6.32 -12.60
CA PRO A 25 -6.66 -5.37 -11.73
C PRO A 25 -8.05 -5.92 -11.35
N ARG A 26 -8.27 -6.11 -10.05
CA ARG A 26 -9.54 -6.58 -9.49
C ARG A 26 -9.87 -5.76 -8.24
N PHE A 27 -11.15 -5.69 -7.89
CA PHE A 27 -11.56 -5.12 -6.61
C PHE A 27 -11.08 -6.00 -5.46
N MET A 28 -10.67 -5.37 -4.36
CA MET A 28 -10.25 -6.09 -3.18
C MET A 28 -11.48 -6.63 -2.44
N ASN A 29 -11.53 -7.94 -2.22
CA ASN A 29 -12.56 -8.55 -1.39
C ASN A 29 -12.02 -8.82 0.03
N ILE A 30 -12.70 -8.24 1.03
CA ILE A 30 -12.30 -8.33 2.44
C ILE A 30 -12.59 -9.73 3.01
N ASP A 31 -13.67 -10.38 2.56
CA ASP A 31 -14.03 -11.71 3.03
C ASP A 31 -13.02 -12.75 2.54
N GLU A 32 -12.61 -12.65 1.27
CA GLU A 32 -11.53 -13.48 0.69
C GLU A 32 -10.20 -13.27 1.44
N ALA A 33 -9.87 -12.03 1.82
CA ALA A 33 -8.67 -11.76 2.60
C ALA A 33 -8.69 -12.43 3.98
N ARG A 34 -9.86 -12.44 4.65
CA ARG A 34 -10.04 -13.08 5.95
C ARG A 34 -9.96 -14.61 5.86
N GLU A 35 -10.55 -15.19 4.80
CA GLU A 35 -10.47 -16.62 4.53
C GLU A 35 -9.02 -17.07 4.29
N LEU A 36 -8.23 -16.25 3.60
CA LEU A 36 -6.80 -16.47 3.37
C LEU A 36 -5.92 -16.15 4.61
N HIS A 37 -6.53 -15.91 5.77
CA HIS A 37 -5.85 -15.55 7.03
C HIS A 37 -4.93 -14.33 6.92
N ILE A 38 -5.25 -13.41 6.00
CA ILE A 38 -4.53 -12.14 5.88
C ILE A 38 -5.02 -11.23 7.01
N ARG A 39 -4.08 -10.57 7.69
CA ARG A 39 -4.40 -9.62 8.76
C ARG A 39 -5.12 -8.40 8.19
N VAL A 40 -6.39 -8.24 8.57
CA VAL A 40 -7.20 -7.07 8.24
C VAL A 40 -7.47 -6.29 9.52
N GLU A 41 -6.89 -5.10 9.63
CA GLU A 41 -7.16 -4.18 10.74
C GLU A 41 -8.20 -3.15 10.34
N ARG A 42 -9.13 -2.81 11.23
CA ARG A 42 -10.06 -1.70 10.98
C ARG A 42 -9.48 -0.43 11.56
N ARG A 43 -9.21 0.54 10.68
CA ARG A 43 -8.71 1.86 11.05
C ARG A 43 -9.82 2.89 10.89
N ARG A 44 -10.03 3.71 11.92
CA ARG A 44 -10.92 4.87 11.84
C ARG A 44 -10.10 6.11 11.50
N ASP A 45 -10.56 6.86 10.49
CA ASP A 45 -10.03 8.19 10.23
C ASP A 45 -10.61 9.18 11.26
N PRO A 46 -9.78 9.85 12.07
CA PRO A 46 -10.27 10.78 13.09
C PRO A 46 -10.87 12.06 12.49
N MET A 47 -10.53 12.41 11.25
CA MET A 47 -11.03 13.63 10.60
C MET A 47 -12.36 13.40 9.90
N THR A 48 -12.50 12.32 9.14
CA THR A 48 -13.75 12.03 8.40
C THR A 48 -14.71 11.12 9.17
N GLY A 49 -14.21 10.41 10.17
CA GLY A 49 -14.97 9.40 10.91
C GLY A 49 -15.15 8.09 10.15
N ASP A 50 -14.62 7.98 8.93
CA ASP A 50 -14.74 6.80 8.09
C ASP A 50 -13.94 5.62 8.64
N TYR A 51 -14.44 4.42 8.34
CA TYR A 51 -13.73 3.17 8.59
C TYR A 51 -13.05 2.70 7.31
N PHE A 52 -11.80 2.28 7.44
CA PHE A 52 -10.99 1.69 6.40
C PHE A 52 -10.45 0.35 6.85
N GLU A 53 -10.35 -0.59 5.92
CA GLU A 53 -9.67 -1.85 6.10
C GLU A 53 -8.19 -1.69 5.76
N ASN A 54 -7.32 -1.84 6.76
CA ASN A 54 -5.88 -1.85 6.56
C ASN A 54 -5.40 -3.30 6.33
N ILE A 55 -4.80 -3.52 5.17
CA ILE A 55 -4.24 -4.80 4.76
C ILE A 55 -2.80 -4.55 4.33
N GLY A 56 -1.83 -5.05 5.11
CA GLY A 56 -0.40 -4.89 4.81
C GLY A 56 0.04 -3.42 4.70
N GLY A 57 -0.57 -2.51 5.47
CA GLY A 57 -0.26 -1.08 5.44
C GLY A 57 -0.98 -0.29 4.34
N ILE A 58 -1.75 -0.95 3.48
CA ILE A 58 -2.58 -0.34 2.43
C ILE A 58 -4.00 -0.21 2.96
N LEU A 59 -4.66 0.93 2.71
CA LEU A 59 -6.05 1.15 3.10
C LEU A 59 -6.97 0.76 1.95
N PHE A 60 -8.06 0.09 2.28
CA PHE A 60 -9.14 -0.26 1.38
C PHE A 60 -10.47 0.25 1.96
N LYS A 61 -11.39 0.59 1.07
CA LYS A 61 -12.79 0.89 1.38
C LYS A 61 -13.62 0.62 0.13
N ASP A 62 -14.74 -0.07 0.27
CA ASP A 62 -15.64 -0.46 -0.84
C ASP A 62 -14.93 -1.20 -2.00
N GLY A 63 -13.85 -1.94 -1.68
CA GLY A 63 -13.03 -2.65 -2.66
C GLY A 63 -12.02 -1.80 -3.43
N PHE A 64 -11.99 -0.48 -3.20
CA PHE A 64 -11.01 0.44 -3.77
C PHE A 64 -9.83 0.65 -2.83
N MET A 65 -8.65 0.85 -3.41
CA MET A 65 -7.43 1.17 -2.68
C MET A 65 -7.32 2.67 -2.42
N TYR A 66 -7.12 3.04 -1.16
CA TYR A 66 -6.85 4.40 -0.70
C TYR A 66 -5.37 4.52 -0.35
N LYS A 67 -4.65 5.32 -1.13
CA LYS A 67 -3.23 5.58 -0.93
C LYS A 67 -2.91 7.04 -1.21
N ALA A 68 -2.20 7.68 -0.28
CA ALA A 68 -1.62 8.98 -0.54
C ALA A 68 -0.50 8.85 -1.57
N VAL A 69 -0.62 9.59 -2.67
CA VAL A 69 0.41 9.69 -3.71
C VAL A 69 0.74 11.17 -3.93
N SER A 70 1.94 11.45 -4.43
CA SER A 70 2.32 12.82 -4.75
C SER A 70 1.57 13.33 -5.98
N LEU A 71 1.25 14.62 -6.04
CA LEU A 71 0.65 15.22 -7.24
C LEU A 71 1.57 15.10 -8.46
N LYS A 72 2.89 15.12 -8.24
CA LYS A 72 3.90 14.93 -9.29
C LYS A 72 3.86 13.52 -9.91
N SER A 73 3.33 12.53 -9.19
CA SER A 73 3.19 11.15 -9.67
C SER A 73 1.84 10.86 -10.34
N ILE A 74 0.93 11.83 -10.39
CA ILE A 74 -0.36 11.69 -11.06
C ILE A 74 -0.29 12.45 -12.38
N ILE A 75 -0.61 11.77 -13.47
CA ILE A 75 -0.89 12.43 -14.74
C ILE A 75 -2.37 12.82 -14.69
N ALA A 76 -2.67 14.11 -14.64
CA ALA A 76 -4.04 14.63 -14.63
C ALA A 76 -4.50 15.13 -16.01
N GLN A 77 -3.57 15.33 -16.95
CA GLN A 77 -3.86 15.84 -18.29
C GLN A 77 -3.94 14.70 -19.29
N ASN A 78 -4.83 14.83 -20.28
CA ASN A 78 -5.02 13.84 -21.37
C ASN A 78 -5.34 12.42 -20.87
N CYS A 79 -5.94 12.29 -19.69
CA CYS A 79 -6.54 11.05 -19.23
C CYS A 79 -7.77 10.78 -20.09
N ARG A 80 -7.64 9.92 -21.11
CA ARG A 80 -8.77 9.49 -21.93
C ARG A 80 -9.54 8.40 -21.18
N GLY A 81 -10.72 8.75 -20.72
CA GLY A 81 -11.71 7.83 -20.19
C GLY A 81 -13.05 8.15 -20.83
N TRP A 82 -13.51 7.22 -21.67
CA TRP A 82 -14.83 7.16 -22.31
C TRP A 82 -15.23 8.38 -23.17
N ILE A 83 -14.79 8.33 -24.43
CA ILE A 83 -15.63 8.62 -25.62
C ILE A 83 -15.48 7.43 -26.55
#